data_AF-A0A956LJ82-F1
#
_entry.id   AF-A0A956LJ82-F1
#
_cell.length_a   1.000
_cell.length_b   1.000
_cell.length_c   1.000
_cell.angle_alpha   90.00
_cell.angle_beta   90.00
_cell.angle_gamma   90.00
#
_symmetry.space_group_name_H-M   'P 1'
#
loop_
_entity.id
_entity.type
_entity.pdbx_description
1 polymer ?
#
loop_
_entity_poly.entity_id
_entity_poly.type
_entity_poly.pdbx_seq_one_letter_code
_entity_poly.pdbx_strand_id
1 'polypeptide(L)'
;LDDDGDLEVVLGHAAYHHDGAPYYLTELKAGYPQVADLDGDGRPEILLTTVNGVSLLEHDGTIVYQDLRPTGDPPGGTNWHRPATIHDFDGDGEPEFAVSSANNYTVYESDATIVWQAPISDLSGIAAGTAFDFLGDGVAEAMYADEQTLYVFDGAGAPLLQVSRKSGTLSEYPTVADIDNDGSAEILVVSNGHLGGGDPGIQVFRDAEDRWIQARRIWNQHTYHVTNVREDGTIPQFEPQSWKLNNTFRTNAQIEGGGICIPVPPG
;
A
#
# COMPACT_ATOMS: atom_id res chain seq x y z
N LEU A 1 -11.37 11.66 -10.07
CA LEU A 1 -12.55 11.20 -9.32
C LEU A 1 -13.84 11.39 -10.12
N ASP A 2 -13.94 12.41 -10.98
CA ASP A 2 -15.16 12.73 -11.75
C ASP A 2 -15.03 12.52 -13.28
N ASP A 3 -13.94 11.88 -13.72
CA ASP A 3 -13.62 11.57 -15.13
C ASP A 3 -13.51 12.80 -16.06
N ASP A 4 -13.24 14.00 -15.52
CA ASP A 4 -13.08 15.21 -16.35
C ASP A 4 -11.68 15.36 -16.98
N GLY A 5 -10.71 14.56 -16.51
CA GLY A 5 -9.33 14.52 -17.00
C GLY A 5 -8.33 15.37 -16.20
N ASP A 6 -8.81 16.15 -15.23
CA ASP A 6 -7.99 16.85 -14.24
C ASP A 6 -7.80 15.98 -12.98
N LEU A 7 -6.86 16.39 -12.12
CA LEU A 7 -6.56 15.69 -10.86
C LEU A 7 -7.18 16.40 -9.67
N GLU A 8 -7.85 15.64 -8.81
CA GLU A 8 -8.36 16.12 -7.54
C GLU A 8 -7.30 16.05 -6.43
N VAL A 9 -7.47 16.91 -5.42
CA VAL A 9 -6.76 16.79 -4.16
C VAL A 9 -7.64 16.03 -3.17
N VAL A 10 -7.26 14.79 -2.86
CA VAL A 10 -8.00 13.90 -1.95
C VAL A 10 -7.39 13.93 -0.55
N LEU A 11 -8.18 14.29 0.45
CA LEU A 11 -7.82 14.31 1.88
C LEU A 11 -8.63 13.30 2.70
N GLY A 12 -9.28 12.35 2.02
CA GLY A 12 -10.18 11.37 2.63
C GLY A 12 -11.55 11.98 2.89
N HIS A 13 -11.70 12.64 4.03
CA HIS A 13 -12.94 13.32 4.44
C HIS A 13 -13.36 14.51 3.54
N ALA A 14 -12.47 14.97 2.68
CA ALA A 14 -12.73 16.05 1.73
C ALA A 14 -11.95 15.82 0.44
N ALA A 15 -12.49 16.31 -0.67
CA ALA A 15 -11.78 16.42 -1.93
C ALA A 15 -12.03 17.78 -2.57
N TYR A 16 -11.07 18.22 -3.39
CA TYR A 16 -11.11 19.49 -4.11
C TYR A 16 -10.73 19.25 -5.56
N HIS A 17 -11.39 19.95 -6.47
CA HIS A 17 -10.99 20.02 -7.88
C HIS A 17 -9.59 20.65 -8.01
N HIS A 18 -9.00 20.49 -9.19
CA HIS A 18 -7.68 21.03 -9.53
C HIS A 18 -7.56 22.58 -9.36
N ASP A 19 -8.68 23.30 -9.39
CA ASP A 19 -8.77 24.75 -9.20
C ASP A 19 -8.99 25.18 -7.73
N GLY A 20 -9.10 24.21 -6.82
CA GLY A 20 -9.34 24.40 -5.39
C GLY A 20 -10.81 24.55 -5.00
N ALA A 21 -11.75 24.44 -5.94
CA ALA A 21 -13.17 24.35 -5.61
C ALA A 21 -13.46 23.05 -4.83
N PRO A 22 -14.30 23.08 -3.77
CA PRO A 22 -14.69 21.86 -3.08
C PRO A 22 -15.42 20.91 -4.02
N TYR A 23 -15.00 19.64 -4.03
CA TYR A 23 -15.69 18.56 -4.73
C TYR A 23 -16.68 17.85 -3.79
N TYR A 24 -16.18 17.38 -2.63
CA TYR A 24 -17.02 16.91 -1.54
C TYR A 24 -16.42 17.24 -0.16
N LEU A 25 -17.27 17.23 0.87
CA LEU A 25 -16.89 17.33 2.27
C LEU A 25 -17.81 16.45 3.12
N THR A 26 -17.23 15.62 3.97
CA THR A 26 -17.95 14.74 4.90
C THR A 26 -17.68 15.12 6.36
N GLU A 27 -18.44 14.52 7.28
CA GLU A 27 -18.25 14.67 8.72
C GLU A 27 -17.19 13.70 9.29
N LEU A 28 -16.56 12.87 8.44
CA LEU A 28 -15.52 11.94 8.85
C LEU A 28 -14.27 12.70 9.34
N LYS A 29 -13.46 12.01 10.15
CA LYS A 29 -12.16 12.54 10.57
C LYS A 29 -11.16 12.48 9.41
N ALA A 30 -10.24 13.45 9.41
CA ALA A 30 -9.05 13.35 8.57
C ALA A 30 -8.27 12.08 8.89
N GLY A 31 -7.65 11.50 7.87
CA GLY A 31 -6.98 10.22 7.94
C GLY A 31 -6.08 10.01 6.73
N TYR A 32 -5.72 8.75 6.45
CA TYR A 32 -4.98 8.40 5.24
C TYR A 32 -5.98 7.92 4.17
N PRO A 33 -6.16 8.67 3.06
CA PRO A 33 -6.92 8.18 1.92
C PRO A 33 -6.07 7.22 1.07
N GLN A 34 -6.74 6.21 0.52
CA GLN A 34 -6.26 5.35 -0.56
C GLN A 34 -7.35 5.29 -1.63
N VAL A 35 -6.95 5.25 -2.90
CA VAL A 35 -7.88 5.35 -4.05
C VAL A 35 -7.72 4.12 -4.92
N ALA A 36 -8.80 3.36 -5.09
CA ALA A 36 -8.89 2.16 -5.92
C ALA A 36 -10.38 1.89 -6.23
N ASP A 37 -10.67 1.18 -7.32
CA ASP A 37 -12.00 0.67 -7.64
C ASP A 37 -12.19 -0.63 -6.85
N LEU A 38 -12.86 -0.55 -5.70
CA LEU A 38 -13.00 -1.62 -4.70
C LEU A 38 -14.32 -2.39 -4.84
N ASP A 39 -15.29 -1.86 -5.58
CA ASP A 39 -16.58 -2.53 -5.83
C ASP A 39 -16.81 -2.98 -7.28
N GLY A 40 -15.86 -2.69 -8.18
CA GLY A 40 -15.84 -3.14 -9.56
C GLY A 40 -16.76 -2.36 -10.50
N ASP A 41 -17.23 -1.18 -10.11
CA ASP A 41 -18.16 -0.38 -10.92
C ASP A 41 -17.48 0.48 -12.01
N GLY A 42 -16.13 0.53 -12.02
CA GLY A 42 -15.31 1.30 -12.95
C GLY A 42 -14.95 2.71 -12.46
N ARG A 43 -15.40 3.10 -11.27
CA ARG A 43 -15.03 4.33 -10.55
C ARG A 43 -14.28 3.95 -9.27
N PRO A 44 -13.50 4.89 -8.70
CA PRO A 44 -12.73 4.57 -7.52
C PRO A 44 -13.49 4.92 -6.25
N GLU A 45 -13.34 4.09 -5.25
CA GLU A 45 -13.66 4.41 -3.86
C GLU A 45 -12.45 5.07 -3.19
N ILE A 46 -12.75 5.77 -2.09
CA ILE A 46 -11.77 6.32 -1.18
C ILE A 46 -11.84 5.52 0.12
N LEU A 47 -10.91 4.57 0.26
CA LEU A 47 -10.64 3.94 1.54
C LEU A 47 -10.00 4.98 2.45
N LEU A 48 -10.53 5.12 3.67
CA LEU A 48 -10.10 6.12 4.63
C LEU A 48 -9.87 5.50 6.00
N THR A 49 -8.61 5.47 6.42
CA THR A 49 -8.23 5.03 7.76
C THR A 49 -8.08 6.22 8.71
N THR A 50 -8.88 6.22 9.78
CA THR A 50 -8.93 7.32 10.74
C THR A 50 -8.69 6.83 12.16
N VAL A 51 -8.62 7.77 13.10
CA VAL A 51 -8.58 7.43 14.54
C VAL A 51 -9.80 6.64 15.01
N ASN A 52 -10.92 6.71 14.28
CA ASN A 52 -12.15 6.04 14.63
C ASN A 52 -12.26 4.63 14.04
N GLY A 53 -11.56 4.32 12.94
CA GLY A 53 -11.67 3.05 12.23
C GLY A 53 -11.43 3.21 10.73
N VAL A 54 -11.80 2.18 9.98
CA VAL A 54 -11.81 2.17 8.52
C VAL A 54 -13.18 2.64 8.02
N SER A 55 -13.17 3.55 7.07
CA SER A 55 -14.37 4.00 6.33
C SER A 55 -14.13 3.85 4.84
N LEU A 56 -15.20 3.70 4.08
CA LEU A 56 -15.17 3.66 2.62
C LEU A 56 -16.16 4.68 2.09
N LEU A 57 -15.71 5.46 1.11
CA LEU A 57 -16.53 6.44 0.43
C LEU A 57 -16.52 6.16 -1.06
N GLU A 58 -17.65 6.40 -1.70
CA GLU A 58 -17.76 6.54 -3.15
C GLU A 58 -16.88 7.70 -3.64
N HIS A 59 -16.58 7.72 -4.95
CA HIS A 59 -15.81 8.79 -5.58
C HIS A 59 -16.36 10.20 -5.30
N ASP A 60 -17.67 10.35 -5.07
CA ASP A 60 -18.37 11.61 -4.80
C ASP A 60 -18.48 11.99 -3.32
N GLY A 61 -17.89 11.18 -2.43
CA GLY A 61 -17.92 11.38 -0.98
C GLY A 61 -19.15 10.79 -0.28
N THR A 62 -20.03 10.07 -0.99
CA THR A 62 -21.08 9.26 -0.36
C THR A 62 -20.45 8.17 0.50
N ILE A 63 -20.88 8.07 1.77
CA ILE A 63 -20.32 7.09 2.70
C ILE A 63 -20.96 5.72 2.46
N VAL A 64 -20.14 4.72 2.11
CA VAL A 64 -20.55 3.31 1.98
C VAL A 64 -20.65 2.67 3.37
N TYR A 65 -19.55 2.76 4.14
CA TYR A 65 -19.51 2.43 5.55
C TYR A 65 -18.50 3.33 6.29
N GLN A 66 -18.61 3.38 7.62
CA GLN A 66 -17.79 4.26 8.44
C GLN A 66 -17.34 3.64 9.75
N ASP A 67 -16.16 4.06 10.20
CA ASP A 67 -15.60 3.81 11.53
C ASP A 67 -15.58 2.32 11.96
N LEU A 68 -15.39 1.40 11.01
CA LEU A 68 -15.33 -0.03 11.27
C LEU A 68 -14.00 -0.42 11.94
N ARG A 69 -14.07 -1.40 12.85
CA ARG A 69 -12.93 -1.99 13.56
C ARG A 69 -12.97 -3.52 13.53
N PRO A 70 -12.81 -4.13 12.36
CA PRO A 70 -13.11 -5.55 12.15
C PRO A 70 -12.18 -6.53 12.91
N THR A 71 -10.99 -6.12 13.38
CA THR A 71 -10.11 -7.04 14.15
C THR A 71 -10.59 -7.36 15.56
N GLY A 72 -11.50 -6.57 16.13
CA GLY A 72 -11.89 -6.69 17.54
C GLY A 72 -10.83 -6.20 18.54
N ASP A 73 -9.77 -5.53 18.07
CA ASP A 73 -8.75 -4.96 18.96
C ASP A 73 -9.31 -3.86 19.87
N PRO A 74 -8.86 -3.79 21.14
CA PRO A 74 -9.41 -2.85 22.10
C PRO A 74 -9.13 -1.40 21.70
N PRO A 75 -10.06 -0.47 21.95
CA PRO A 75 -9.85 0.97 21.79
C PRO A 75 -8.81 1.47 22.80
N GLY A 76 -7.51 1.38 22.48
CA GLY A 76 -6.44 1.85 23.36
C GLY A 76 -5.16 2.21 22.62
N GLY A 77 -4.49 3.27 23.08
CA GLY A 77 -3.08 3.61 22.79
C GLY A 77 -2.75 4.03 21.36
N THR A 78 -2.94 3.14 20.40
CA THR A 78 -2.51 3.32 19.01
C THR A 78 -3.62 2.89 18.07
N ASN A 79 -4.11 3.93 17.42
CA ASN A 79 -5.38 4.04 16.75
C ASN A 79 -5.35 3.36 15.38
N TRP A 80 -6.53 3.27 14.76
CA TRP A 80 -6.72 2.82 13.37
C TRP A 80 -6.25 3.85 12.34
N HIS A 81 -5.54 4.91 12.78
CA HIS A 81 -5.01 5.95 11.91
C HIS A 81 -3.68 5.49 11.33
N ARG A 82 -3.74 4.47 10.48
CA ARG A 82 -2.59 3.81 9.86
C ARG A 82 -2.82 3.68 8.36
N PRO A 83 -1.84 3.97 7.49
CA PRO A 83 -2.08 3.89 6.06
C PRO A 83 -2.38 2.43 5.64
N ALA A 84 -3.37 2.25 4.77
CA ALA A 84 -3.70 0.96 4.18
C ALA A 84 -2.92 0.71 2.89
N THR A 85 -2.80 -0.56 2.51
CA THR A 85 -2.31 -1.03 1.20
C THR A 85 -3.46 -1.66 0.43
N ILE A 86 -3.49 -1.52 -0.89
CA ILE A 86 -4.51 -2.13 -1.75
C ILE A 86 -3.82 -2.97 -2.82
N HIS A 87 -4.23 -4.23 -2.95
CA HIS A 87 -3.78 -5.21 -3.94
C HIS A 87 -4.76 -6.39 -3.97
N ASP A 88 -4.80 -7.15 -5.05
CA ASP A 88 -5.32 -8.52 -5.06
C ASP A 88 -4.42 -9.41 -4.18
N PHE A 89 -4.94 -9.83 -3.03
CA PHE A 89 -4.25 -10.62 -2.00
C PHE A 89 -4.71 -12.07 -1.94
N ASP A 90 -5.79 -12.44 -2.64
CA ASP A 90 -6.33 -13.80 -2.64
C ASP A 90 -6.43 -14.47 -4.03
N GLY A 91 -6.15 -13.71 -5.09
CA GLY A 91 -6.02 -14.14 -6.48
C GLY A 91 -7.33 -14.22 -7.25
N ASP A 92 -8.41 -13.59 -6.78
CA ASP A 92 -9.70 -13.62 -7.46
C ASP A 92 -9.87 -12.53 -8.55
N GLY A 93 -8.92 -11.58 -8.61
CA GLY A 93 -8.86 -10.49 -9.58
C GLY A 93 -9.53 -9.21 -9.14
N GLU A 94 -10.18 -9.19 -7.96
CA GLU A 94 -10.65 -7.99 -7.29
C GLU A 94 -9.59 -7.49 -6.30
N PRO A 95 -9.63 -6.21 -5.89
CA PRO A 95 -8.69 -5.68 -4.92
C PRO A 95 -9.20 -5.75 -3.47
N GLU A 96 -8.37 -6.28 -2.61
CA GLU A 96 -8.55 -6.23 -1.16
C GLU A 96 -7.71 -5.11 -0.56
N PHE A 97 -7.94 -4.82 0.72
CA PHE A 97 -7.10 -3.88 1.47
C PHE A 97 -6.48 -4.51 2.72
N ALA A 98 -5.22 -4.16 2.96
CA ALA A 98 -4.47 -4.58 4.14
C ALA A 98 -4.27 -3.41 5.12
N VAL A 99 -4.66 -3.62 6.37
CA VAL A 99 -4.52 -2.65 7.47
C VAL A 99 -3.94 -3.34 8.71
N SER A 100 -3.05 -2.64 9.40
CA SER A 100 -2.52 -3.09 10.69
C SER A 100 -3.33 -2.55 11.87
N SER A 101 -3.29 -3.29 12.96
CA SER A 101 -3.64 -2.86 14.30
C SER A 101 -2.41 -3.01 15.21
N ALA A 102 -2.57 -2.87 16.52
CA ALA A 102 -1.48 -3.10 17.46
C ALA A 102 -1.01 -4.57 17.52
N ASN A 103 -1.93 -5.51 17.29
CA ASN A 103 -1.67 -6.95 17.48
C ASN A 103 -1.80 -7.76 16.20
N ASN A 104 -2.37 -7.18 15.14
CA ASN A 104 -2.72 -7.92 13.94
C ASN A 104 -2.36 -7.13 12.67
N TYR A 105 -1.92 -7.83 11.65
CA TYR A 105 -1.96 -7.37 10.27
C TYR A 105 -3.04 -8.17 9.55
N THR A 106 -3.99 -7.49 8.93
CA THR A 106 -5.22 -8.11 8.43
C THR A 106 -5.51 -7.65 7.02
N VAL A 107 -5.89 -8.60 6.17
CA VAL A 107 -6.42 -8.35 4.82
C VAL A 107 -7.94 -8.49 4.85
N TYR A 108 -8.59 -7.56 4.16
CA TYR A 108 -10.03 -7.44 4.11
C TYR A 108 -10.53 -7.34 2.69
N GLU A 109 -11.66 -7.98 2.45
CA GLU A 109 -12.54 -7.68 1.32
C GLU A 109 -12.96 -6.22 1.32
N SER A 110 -13.43 -5.71 0.19
CA SER A 110 -13.94 -4.34 0.06
C SER A 110 -15.12 -4.03 1.02
N ASP A 111 -15.88 -5.04 1.44
CA ASP A 111 -16.96 -4.92 2.44
C ASP A 111 -16.47 -4.97 3.91
N ALA A 112 -15.15 -4.96 4.12
CA ALA A 112 -14.45 -5.07 5.40
C ALA A 112 -14.62 -6.41 6.12
N THR A 113 -15.07 -7.47 5.44
CA THR A 113 -14.94 -8.84 5.96
C THR A 113 -13.49 -9.32 5.88
N ILE A 114 -13.09 -10.20 6.81
CA ILE A 114 -11.69 -10.65 6.91
C ILE A 114 -11.45 -11.77 5.91
N VAL A 115 -10.44 -11.60 5.05
CA VAL A 115 -9.85 -12.68 4.25
C VAL A 115 -8.95 -13.53 5.13
N TRP A 116 -7.93 -12.90 5.72
CA TRP A 116 -7.05 -13.52 6.70
C TRP A 116 -6.46 -12.51 7.68
N GLN A 117 -5.93 -13.01 8.80
CA GLN A 117 -5.29 -12.21 9.83
C GLN A 117 -4.03 -12.91 10.37
N ALA A 118 -2.95 -12.14 10.55
CA ALA A 118 -1.70 -12.61 11.12
C ALA A 118 -1.34 -11.82 12.40
N PRO A 119 -0.88 -12.49 13.48
CA PRO A 119 -0.45 -11.81 14.70
C PRO A 119 0.88 -11.08 14.49
N ILE A 120 0.96 -9.85 14.96
CA ILE A 120 2.15 -8.98 14.95
C ILE A 120 2.29 -8.28 16.31
N SER A 121 3.41 -7.59 16.53
CA SER A 121 3.61 -6.76 17.73
C SER A 121 3.99 -5.33 17.33
N ASP A 122 3.00 -4.44 17.23
CA ASP A 122 3.23 -3.06 16.84
C ASP A 122 2.42 -2.05 17.68
N LEU A 123 2.82 -1.95 18.95
CA LEU A 123 2.15 -1.08 19.93
C LEU A 123 2.27 0.41 19.59
N SER A 124 3.34 0.86 18.93
CA SER A 124 3.63 2.28 18.59
C SER A 124 2.86 2.78 17.35
N GLY A 125 2.77 1.95 16.35
CA GLY A 125 1.48 1.66 15.75
C GLY A 125 0.88 2.67 14.79
N ILE A 126 1.64 3.09 13.77
CA ILE A 126 1.09 3.78 12.60
C ILE A 126 1.73 3.32 11.27
N ALA A 127 2.50 2.21 11.29
CA ALA A 127 3.17 1.70 10.10
C ALA A 127 2.15 1.16 9.09
N ALA A 128 2.50 1.29 7.81
CA ALA A 128 1.71 0.71 6.73
C ALA A 128 2.29 -0.65 6.31
N GLY A 129 1.51 -1.39 5.52
CA GLY A 129 2.02 -2.51 4.75
C GLY A 129 2.51 -2.08 3.37
N THR A 130 2.95 -3.08 2.61
CA THR A 130 3.04 -3.06 1.15
C THR A 130 2.70 -4.46 0.63
N ALA A 131 2.66 -4.63 -0.69
CA ALA A 131 2.43 -5.93 -1.32
C ALA A 131 3.16 -5.99 -2.66
N PHE A 132 3.50 -7.20 -3.08
CA PHE A 132 4.02 -7.48 -4.43
C PHE A 132 3.84 -8.98 -4.71
N ASP A 133 3.34 -9.33 -5.89
CA ASP A 133 3.34 -10.72 -6.36
C ASP A 133 4.77 -11.06 -6.83
N PHE A 134 5.57 -11.67 -5.96
CA PHE A 134 6.95 -12.03 -6.24
C PHE A 134 7.05 -13.25 -7.16
N LEU A 135 5.99 -14.06 -7.24
CA LEU A 135 5.99 -15.35 -7.94
C LEU A 135 5.36 -15.27 -9.34
N GLY A 136 4.65 -14.19 -9.65
CA GLY A 136 3.91 -14.02 -10.90
C GLY A 136 2.73 -14.97 -11.00
N ASP A 137 2.15 -15.39 -9.88
CA ASP A 137 1.02 -16.33 -9.85
C ASP A 137 -0.34 -15.64 -9.70
N GLY A 138 -0.36 -14.32 -9.61
CA GLY A 138 -1.55 -13.50 -9.49
C GLY A 138 -1.97 -13.22 -8.05
N VAL A 139 -1.31 -13.80 -7.04
CA VAL A 139 -1.58 -13.53 -5.62
C VAL A 139 -0.45 -12.69 -5.05
N ALA A 140 -0.73 -11.50 -4.53
CA ALA A 140 0.33 -10.71 -3.93
C ALA A 140 0.74 -11.20 -2.54
N GLU A 141 2.05 -11.29 -2.31
CA GLU A 141 2.59 -11.44 -0.97
C GLU A 141 2.46 -10.12 -0.20
N ALA A 142 1.74 -10.17 0.91
CA ALA A 142 1.60 -9.04 1.81
C ALA A 142 2.85 -8.88 2.69
N MET A 143 3.25 -7.63 2.93
CA MET A 143 4.45 -7.30 3.70
C MET A 143 4.14 -6.30 4.80
N TYR A 144 4.63 -6.59 6.00
CA TYR A 144 4.49 -5.70 7.16
C TYR A 144 5.75 -5.71 8.01
N ALA A 145 6.15 -4.54 8.50
CA ALA A 145 7.26 -4.39 9.44
C ALA A 145 6.73 -3.90 10.80
N ASP A 146 6.57 -4.83 11.75
CA ASP A 146 6.18 -4.51 13.13
C ASP A 146 7.37 -3.98 13.94
N GLU A 147 7.26 -3.72 15.24
CA GLU A 147 8.34 -3.16 16.08
C GLU A 147 9.64 -3.97 16.13
N GLN A 148 9.67 -5.25 15.73
CA GLN A 148 10.87 -6.12 15.82
C GLN A 148 11.15 -7.00 14.59
N THR A 149 10.21 -7.07 13.64
CA THR A 149 10.24 -8.08 12.58
C THR A 149 9.66 -7.51 11.28
N LEU A 150 10.34 -7.78 10.17
CA LEU A 150 9.77 -7.71 8.83
C LEU A 150 9.14 -9.07 8.52
N TYR A 151 7.90 -9.05 8.08
CA TYR A 151 7.15 -10.21 7.61
C TYR A 151 6.87 -10.09 6.11
N VAL A 152 6.95 -11.22 5.42
CA VAL A 152 6.31 -11.47 4.12
C VAL A 152 5.34 -12.63 4.35
N PHE A 153 4.07 -12.46 3.99
CA PHE A 153 3.00 -13.44 4.18
C PHE A 153 2.58 -14.03 2.84
N ASP A 154 2.15 -15.28 2.84
CA ASP A 154 1.39 -15.87 1.73
C ASP A 154 -0.06 -15.36 1.70
N GLY A 155 -0.82 -15.74 0.66
CA GLY A 155 -2.25 -15.38 0.51
C GLY A 155 -3.19 -15.97 1.57
N ALA A 156 -2.68 -16.74 2.54
CA ALA A 156 -3.43 -17.23 3.70
C ALA A 156 -2.97 -16.58 5.02
N GLY A 157 -2.05 -15.61 4.97
CA GLY A 157 -1.50 -14.93 6.13
C GLY A 157 -0.42 -15.70 6.89
N ALA A 158 0.11 -16.81 6.34
CA ALA A 158 1.22 -17.53 6.93
C ALA A 158 2.56 -16.86 6.54
N PRO A 159 3.50 -16.67 7.50
CA PRO A 159 4.75 -15.99 7.20
C PRO A 159 5.68 -16.87 6.36
N LEU A 160 6.00 -16.40 5.15
CA LEU A 160 7.02 -16.96 4.24
C LEU A 160 8.43 -16.49 4.62
N LEU A 161 8.56 -15.24 5.05
CA LEU A 161 9.82 -14.63 5.48
C LEU A 161 9.62 -13.90 6.81
N GLN A 162 10.60 -14.04 7.71
CA GLN A 162 10.70 -13.28 8.95
C GLN A 162 12.15 -12.82 9.14
N VAL A 163 12.36 -11.51 9.19
CA VAL A 163 13.70 -10.94 9.39
C VAL A 163 13.71 -9.95 10.53
N SER A 164 14.74 -10.02 11.38
CA SER A 164 14.99 -9.04 12.43
C SER A 164 15.19 -7.65 11.84
N ARG A 165 14.52 -6.71 12.45
CA ARG A 165 14.68 -5.26 12.26
C ARG A 165 14.28 -4.58 13.57
N LYS A 166 14.57 -3.31 13.80
CA LYS A 166 14.06 -2.57 14.98
C LYS A 166 13.58 -1.18 14.57
N SER A 167 12.38 -0.79 15.01
CA SER A 167 11.84 0.56 14.85
C SER A 167 10.80 0.76 15.94
N GLY A 168 10.74 1.94 16.52
CA GLY A 168 9.59 2.31 17.36
C GLY A 168 8.36 2.69 16.54
N THR A 169 8.21 2.11 15.35
CA THR A 169 7.34 2.37 14.21
C THR A 169 6.65 3.74 14.12
N LEU A 170 6.71 4.31 12.93
CA LEU A 170 5.90 5.45 12.52
C LEU A 170 5.21 5.07 11.22
N SER A 171 5.07 5.98 10.27
CA SER A 171 4.34 5.72 9.02
C SER A 171 5.22 5.06 7.96
N GLU A 172 6.38 4.51 8.31
CA GLU A 172 7.17 3.71 7.37
C GLU A 172 6.45 2.42 6.96
N TYR A 173 6.91 1.85 5.85
CA TYR A 173 6.49 0.54 5.36
C TYR A 173 7.60 -0.01 4.45
N PRO A 174 7.69 -1.34 4.25
CA PRO A 174 8.66 -1.92 3.32
C PRO A 174 8.40 -1.43 1.89
N THR A 175 9.42 -1.35 1.05
CA THR A 175 9.27 -0.96 -0.36
C THR A 175 9.85 -2.02 -1.25
N VAL A 176 9.21 -2.26 -2.40
CA VAL A 176 9.69 -3.22 -3.40
C VAL A 176 10.10 -2.49 -4.66
N ALA A 177 11.31 -2.76 -5.15
CA ALA A 177 11.82 -2.25 -6.42
C ALA A 177 12.95 -3.15 -6.91
N ASP A 178 13.24 -3.12 -8.22
CA ASP A 178 14.50 -3.63 -8.77
C ASP A 178 15.58 -2.56 -8.51
N ILE A 179 16.29 -2.68 -7.39
CA ILE A 179 17.15 -1.63 -6.82
C ILE A 179 18.52 -1.62 -7.50
N ASP A 180 19.03 -2.80 -7.87
CA ASP A 180 20.34 -2.95 -8.50
C ASP A 180 20.27 -3.17 -10.03
N ASN A 181 19.06 -3.19 -10.60
CA ASN A 181 18.79 -3.32 -12.03
C ASN A 181 19.31 -4.67 -12.58
N ASP A 182 19.20 -5.74 -11.79
CA ASP A 182 19.54 -7.11 -12.22
C ASP A 182 18.34 -7.88 -12.81
N GLY A 183 17.14 -7.29 -12.76
CA GLY A 183 15.93 -7.88 -13.30
C GLY A 183 15.17 -8.76 -12.30
N SER A 184 15.57 -8.75 -11.03
CA SER A 184 14.81 -9.27 -9.90
C SER A 184 14.25 -8.10 -9.07
N ALA A 185 13.17 -8.34 -8.33
CA ALA A 185 12.75 -7.40 -7.29
C ALA A 185 13.60 -7.55 -6.03
N GLU A 186 13.72 -6.47 -5.27
CA GLU A 186 14.23 -6.47 -3.89
C GLU A 186 13.24 -5.82 -2.93
N ILE A 187 13.32 -6.22 -1.67
CA ILE A 187 12.61 -5.59 -0.55
C ILE A 187 13.59 -4.68 0.19
N LEU A 188 13.25 -3.40 0.35
CA LEU A 188 13.94 -2.46 1.22
C LEU A 188 13.11 -2.20 2.48
N VAL A 189 13.74 -2.33 3.65
CA VAL A 189 13.15 -1.98 4.94
C VAL A 189 14.10 -1.08 5.74
N VAL A 190 13.53 -0.22 6.57
CA VAL A 190 14.27 0.68 7.44
C VAL A 190 14.19 0.25 8.91
N SER A 191 15.25 0.56 9.66
CA SER A 191 15.33 0.37 11.11
C SER A 191 15.84 1.64 11.79
N ASN A 192 15.54 1.79 13.08
CA ASN A 192 16.11 2.81 13.96
C ASN A 192 16.40 2.27 15.37
N GLY A 193 17.14 3.08 16.13
CA GLY A 193 17.59 2.71 17.47
C GLY A 193 16.58 2.87 18.61
N HIS A 194 15.31 3.23 18.33
CA HIS A 194 14.33 3.57 19.38
C HIS A 194 14.12 2.43 20.39
N LEU A 195 14.11 1.19 19.90
CA LEU A 195 13.93 -0.04 20.71
C LEU A 195 15.26 -0.75 21.02
N GLY A 196 16.34 0.02 21.20
CA GLY A 196 17.65 -0.50 21.60
C GLY A 196 18.59 -0.87 20.44
N GLY A 197 18.16 -0.65 19.18
CA GLY A 197 18.99 -0.80 17.98
C GLY A 197 19.64 -2.17 17.79
N GLY A 198 20.61 -2.24 16.89
CA GLY A 198 21.39 -3.45 16.58
C GLY A 198 21.20 -3.96 15.16
N ASP A 199 20.07 -3.63 14.52
CA ASP A 199 19.84 -3.92 13.11
C ASP A 199 20.37 -2.77 12.21
N PRO A 200 20.78 -3.06 10.97
CA PRO A 200 21.19 -2.02 10.01
C PRO A 200 20.06 -1.01 9.76
N GLY A 201 20.39 0.28 9.66
CA GLY A 201 19.38 1.34 9.46
C GLY A 201 18.60 1.20 8.15
N ILE A 202 19.20 0.60 7.13
CA ILE A 202 18.55 0.19 5.88
C ILE A 202 19.00 -1.24 5.61
N GLN A 203 18.05 -2.12 5.31
CA GLN A 203 18.29 -3.49 4.87
C GLN A 203 17.63 -3.68 3.50
N VAL A 204 18.31 -4.40 2.62
CA VAL A 204 17.80 -4.81 1.31
C VAL A 204 17.85 -6.32 1.25
N PHE A 205 16.76 -6.95 0.84
CA PHE A 205 16.62 -8.39 0.68
C PHE A 205 16.30 -8.73 -0.76
N ARG A 206 16.92 -9.80 -1.25
CA ARG A 206 16.69 -10.38 -2.57
C ARG A 206 16.44 -11.87 -2.44
N ASP A 207 15.80 -12.47 -3.44
CA ASP A 207 15.87 -13.92 -3.60
C ASP A 207 17.32 -14.34 -3.88
N ALA A 208 17.77 -15.46 -3.31
CA ALA A 208 19.15 -15.90 -3.44
C ALA A 208 19.50 -16.39 -4.86
N GLU A 209 18.49 -16.69 -5.67
CA GLU A 209 18.61 -17.22 -7.03
C GLU A 209 17.98 -16.27 -8.08
N ASP A 210 17.60 -15.04 -7.68
CA ASP A 210 16.99 -14.01 -8.54
C ASP A 210 15.72 -14.48 -9.26
N ARG A 211 14.88 -15.21 -8.53
CA ARG A 211 13.62 -15.77 -9.05
C ARG A 211 12.42 -14.85 -8.89
N TRP A 212 12.54 -13.79 -8.10
CA TRP A 212 11.43 -12.86 -7.89
C TRP A 212 11.15 -12.08 -9.18
N ILE A 213 9.87 -11.95 -9.53
CA ILE A 213 9.45 -11.19 -10.70
C ILE A 213 10.00 -9.76 -10.64
N GLN A 214 10.47 -9.26 -11.77
CA GLN A 214 11.02 -7.91 -11.87
C GLN A 214 9.98 -6.87 -11.42
N ALA A 215 10.32 -6.08 -10.41
CA ALA A 215 9.59 -4.88 -10.06
C ALA A 215 10.09 -3.69 -10.88
N ARG A 216 9.32 -2.61 -10.92
CA ARG A 216 9.84 -1.31 -11.37
C ARG A 216 10.97 -0.83 -10.48
N ARG A 217 11.86 0.00 -11.03
CA ARG A 217 13.06 0.51 -10.33
C ARG A 217 12.79 1.78 -9.53
N ILE A 218 11.52 2.14 -9.35
CA ILE A 218 11.13 3.44 -8.81
C ILE A 218 10.05 3.31 -7.74
N TRP A 219 10.25 4.10 -6.68
CA TRP A 219 9.29 4.37 -5.62
C TRP A 219 9.56 5.81 -5.12
N ASN A 220 8.90 6.81 -5.71
CA ASN A 220 9.30 8.21 -5.54
C ASN A 220 8.64 8.94 -4.37
N GLN A 221 7.59 8.38 -3.76
CA GLN A 221 6.80 9.06 -2.72
C GLN A 221 6.12 8.10 -1.74
N HIS A 222 5.61 8.64 -0.64
CA HIS A 222 4.93 7.85 0.40
C HIS A 222 3.55 7.33 -0.05
N THR A 223 2.80 8.09 -0.83
CA THR A 223 1.52 7.66 -1.40
C THR A 223 1.74 7.13 -2.81
N TYR A 224 2.65 6.16 -2.96
CA TYR A 224 3.01 5.61 -4.26
C TYR A 224 1.85 4.79 -4.85
N HIS A 225 1.65 4.98 -6.14
CA HIS A 225 0.75 4.23 -7.00
C HIS A 225 1.35 4.30 -8.39
N VAL A 226 1.33 3.22 -9.14
CA VAL A 226 2.20 2.98 -10.31
C VAL A 226 2.14 4.11 -11.35
N THR A 227 0.98 4.74 -11.55
CA THR A 227 0.75 5.73 -12.60
C THR A 227 1.33 7.11 -12.32
N ASN A 228 1.70 7.42 -11.06
CA ASN A 228 2.09 8.76 -10.62
C ASN A 228 3.48 9.20 -11.09
N VAL A 229 4.32 8.24 -11.50
CA VAL A 229 5.69 8.46 -11.92
C VAL A 229 6.07 7.43 -12.99
N ARG A 230 6.82 7.86 -14.00
CA ARG A 230 7.35 6.96 -15.03
C ARG A 230 8.63 6.28 -14.56
N GLU A 231 9.01 5.21 -15.26
CA GLU A 231 10.22 4.42 -14.97
C GLU A 231 11.51 5.24 -15.02
N ASP A 232 11.53 6.34 -15.77
CA ASP A 232 12.67 7.28 -15.87
C ASP A 232 12.63 8.40 -14.81
N GLY A 233 11.67 8.37 -13.89
CA GLY A 233 11.48 9.37 -12.84
C GLY A 233 10.73 10.62 -13.28
N THR A 234 10.30 10.73 -14.54
CA THR A 234 9.48 11.87 -14.97
C THR A 234 8.03 11.72 -14.51
N ILE A 235 7.42 12.83 -14.12
CA ILE A 235 6.00 12.87 -13.73
C ILE A 235 5.16 13.05 -15.01
N PRO A 236 4.16 12.19 -15.26
CA PRO A 236 3.28 12.36 -16.41
C PRO A 236 2.50 13.68 -16.30
N GLN A 237 2.35 14.39 -17.42
CA GLN A 237 1.52 15.60 -17.46
C GLN A 237 0.04 15.29 -17.24
N PHE A 238 -0.42 14.15 -17.74
CA PHE A 238 -1.75 13.59 -17.52
C PHE A 238 -1.55 12.19 -16.97
N GLU A 239 -1.92 12.00 -15.72
CA GLU A 239 -1.78 10.72 -15.05
C GLU A 239 -2.91 9.77 -15.52
N PRO A 240 -2.57 8.55 -16.01
CA PRO A 240 -3.58 7.53 -16.23
C PRO A 240 -4.27 7.15 -14.91
N GLN A 241 -5.57 6.89 -14.96
CA GLN A 241 -6.34 6.48 -13.78
C GLN A 241 -5.83 5.14 -13.24
N SER A 242 -5.19 5.13 -12.07
CA SER A 242 -4.55 3.93 -11.48
C SER A 242 -5.53 2.78 -11.30
N TRP A 243 -6.76 3.09 -10.89
CA TRP A 243 -7.83 2.12 -10.63
C TRP A 243 -8.35 1.41 -11.87
N LYS A 244 -8.10 1.96 -13.08
CA LYS A 244 -8.44 1.30 -14.36
C LYS A 244 -7.28 0.49 -14.95
N LEU A 245 -6.12 0.45 -14.27
CA LEU A 245 -4.91 -0.22 -14.72
C LEU A 245 -4.50 -1.30 -13.73
N ASN A 246 -3.59 -0.97 -12.81
CA ASN A 246 -3.11 -1.92 -11.80
C ASN A 246 -4.10 -2.08 -10.64
N ASN A 247 -4.95 -1.09 -10.42
CA ASN A 247 -5.91 -1.03 -9.32
C ASN A 247 -5.29 -1.31 -7.93
N THR A 248 -4.09 -0.77 -7.72
CA THR A 248 -3.31 -0.97 -6.48
C THR A 248 -2.86 0.34 -5.85
N PHE A 249 -2.54 0.31 -4.56
CA PHE A 249 -2.07 1.48 -3.80
C PHE A 249 -1.02 1.09 -2.75
N ARG A 250 0.12 1.80 -2.73
CA ARG A 250 1.34 1.46 -1.94
C ARG A 250 1.92 0.08 -2.28
N THR A 251 1.92 -0.25 -3.57
CA THR A 251 2.53 -1.47 -4.10
C THR A 251 3.28 -1.11 -5.38
N ASN A 252 4.22 -1.96 -5.79
CA ASN A 252 4.89 -1.79 -7.07
C ASN A 252 4.31 -2.72 -8.14
N ALA A 253 4.50 -2.35 -9.41
CA ALA A 253 4.07 -3.17 -10.53
C ALA A 253 5.18 -4.11 -10.99
N GLN A 254 4.77 -5.29 -11.46
CA GLN A 254 5.62 -6.20 -12.21
C GLN A 254 5.95 -5.61 -13.58
N ILE A 255 7.13 -5.95 -14.10
CA ILE A 255 7.52 -5.73 -15.49
C ILE A 255 7.58 -7.09 -16.17
N GLU A 256 6.45 -7.58 -16.69
CA GLU A 256 6.47 -8.81 -17.49
C GLU A 256 7.26 -8.58 -18.80
N GLY A 257 8.33 -9.36 -18.99
CA GLY A 257 8.99 -9.72 -20.25
C GLY A 257 8.99 -8.71 -21.42
N GLY A 258 10.09 -7.95 -21.55
CA GLY A 258 10.63 -7.60 -22.88
C GLY A 258 10.66 -6.12 -23.28
N GLY A 259 10.36 -5.20 -22.36
CA GLY A 259 10.58 -3.77 -22.57
C GLY A 259 11.81 -3.31 -21.81
N ILE A 260 13.01 -3.54 -22.34
CA ILE A 260 14.19 -2.80 -21.90
C ILE A 260 13.91 -1.31 -22.16
N CYS A 261 13.40 -0.59 -21.18
CA CYS A 261 13.39 0.88 -21.16
C CYS A 261 14.81 1.36 -20.88
N ILE A 262 15.73 1.08 -21.80
CA ILE A 262 16.92 1.90 -22.01
C ILE A 262 16.47 2.96 -23.01
N PRO A 263 16.17 4.21 -22.61
CA PRO A 263 16.32 5.29 -23.56
C PRO A 263 17.77 5.24 -24.05
N VAL A 264 17.99 5.05 -25.36
CA VAL A 264 19.32 5.14 -25.96
C VAL A 264 19.90 6.49 -25.51
N PRO A 265 21.08 6.52 -24.84
CA PRO A 265 21.67 7.79 -24.43
C PRO A 265 21.80 8.71 -25.65
N PRO A 266 21.31 9.96 -25.58
CA PRO A 266 21.49 10.90 -26.67
C PRO A 266 22.98 11.14 -26.86
N GLY A 267 23.50 10.75 -28.04
CA GLY A 267 24.75 11.27 -28.58
C GLY A 267 24.60 12.70 -29.08
#